data_AF-A0A062U817-F1
#
_entry.id   AF-A0A062U817-F1
#
_cell.length_a   1.000
_cell.length_b   1.000
_cell.length_c   1.000
_cell.angle_alpha   90.00
_cell.angle_beta   90.00
_cell.angle_gamma   90.00
#
_symmetry.space_group_name_H-M   'P 1'
#
loop_
_entity.id
_entity.type
_entity.pdbx_description
1 polymer ?
#
loop_
_entity_poly.entity_id
_entity_poly.type
_entity_poly.pdbx_seq_one_letter_code
_entity_poly.pdbx_strand_id
1 'polypeptide(L)'
;MGGGSDHEPQKLLKSVVNDAGRHFFDAPAALSMDECVIRLGFLEGVNIVSMVPAEIGQWLVFQFEGYAFSASNPFGEVWFFADDPETPEGILQKIALCVVGPTKAS
;
A
#
# COMPACT_ATOMS: atom_id res chain seq x y z
N MET A 1 31.20 -13.72 -9.93
CA MET A 1 31.01 -12.25 -9.85
C MET A 1 29.67 -11.92 -10.46
N GLY A 2 28.86 -11.09 -9.80
CA GLY A 2 27.59 -10.58 -10.37
C GLY A 2 26.37 -10.84 -9.50
N GLY A 3 26.43 -10.51 -8.20
CA GLY A 3 25.22 -10.32 -7.39
C GLY A 3 24.72 -8.90 -7.62
N GLY A 4 23.68 -8.75 -8.44
CA GLY A 4 22.93 -7.51 -8.61
C GLY A 4 21.50 -7.77 -8.21
N SER A 5 21.18 -7.63 -6.93
CA SER A 5 19.79 -7.47 -6.50
C SER A 5 19.39 -6.06 -6.93
N ASP A 6 18.85 -5.97 -8.14
CA ASP A 6 18.25 -4.75 -8.67
C ASP A 6 16.95 -4.50 -7.89
N HIS A 7 17.08 -3.90 -6.71
CA HIS A 7 15.96 -3.29 -6.01
C HIS A 7 15.78 -1.89 -6.60
N GLU A 8 15.28 -1.82 -7.83
CA GLU A 8 14.79 -0.57 -8.38
C GLU A 8 13.73 -0.02 -7.40
N PRO A 9 13.87 1.22 -6.90
CA PRO A 9 12.93 1.79 -5.95
C PRO A 9 11.55 1.84 -6.62
N GLN A 10 10.55 1.27 -5.95
CA GLN A 10 9.17 1.24 -6.44
C GLN A 10 8.73 2.66 -6.80
N LYS A 11 8.34 2.85 -8.07
CA LYS A 11 8.00 4.17 -8.59
C LYS A 11 6.66 4.60 -8.01
N LEU A 12 6.71 5.54 -7.08
CA LEU A 12 5.53 6.11 -6.47
C LEU A 12 4.74 6.95 -7.48
N LEU A 13 3.42 6.82 -7.42
CA LEU A 13 2.49 7.73 -8.06
C LEU A 13 2.41 9.02 -7.23
N LYS A 14 2.11 10.13 -7.91
CA LYS A 14 1.86 11.42 -7.27
C LYS A 14 0.66 12.06 -7.91
N SER A 15 -0.53 11.64 -7.47
CA SER A 15 -1.78 12.28 -7.83
C SER A 15 -2.47 12.72 -6.54
N VAL A 16 -2.66 14.03 -6.40
CA VAL A 16 -3.39 14.62 -5.26
C VAL A 16 -4.83 14.79 -5.67
N VAL A 17 -5.75 14.14 -4.95
CA VAL A 17 -7.18 14.34 -5.12
C VAL A 17 -7.64 15.19 -3.94
N ASN A 18 -8.21 16.36 -4.20
CA ASN A 18 -8.55 17.38 -3.19
C ASN A 18 -9.47 16.90 -2.04
N ASP A 19 -10.08 15.72 -2.14
CA ASP A 19 -11.05 15.18 -1.17
C ASP A 19 -10.65 13.80 -0.61
N ALA A 20 -9.67 13.11 -1.20
CA ALA A 20 -9.37 11.70 -0.90
C ALA A 20 -7.88 11.41 -0.57
N GLY A 21 -7.06 12.46 -0.41
CA GLY A 21 -5.64 12.33 -0.14
C GLY A 21 -4.78 12.12 -1.39
N ARG A 22 -3.59 11.56 -1.21
CA ARG A 22 -2.60 11.31 -2.28
C ARG A 22 -2.58 9.84 -2.66
N HIS A 23 -2.95 9.54 -3.90
CA HIS A 23 -2.70 8.24 -4.51
C HIS A 23 -1.20 8.08 -4.74
N PHE A 24 -0.60 7.02 -4.18
CA PHE A 24 0.84 6.84 -4.22
C PHE A 24 1.34 5.51 -4.75
N PHE A 25 0.49 4.47 -4.81
CA PHE A 25 0.94 3.15 -5.24
C PHE A 25 -0.23 2.31 -5.77
N ASP A 26 0.01 1.62 -6.88
CA ASP A 26 -0.86 0.59 -7.43
C ASP A 26 -0.22 -0.77 -7.15
N ALA A 27 -0.92 -1.62 -6.42
CA ALA A 27 -0.47 -2.99 -6.25
C ALA A 27 -0.46 -3.72 -7.60
N PRO A 28 0.46 -4.69 -7.80
CA PRO A 28 0.40 -5.57 -8.94
C PRO A 28 -0.98 -6.21 -9.09
N ALA A 29 -1.53 -6.25 -10.31
CA ALA A 29 -2.87 -6.77 -10.60
C ALA A 29 -3.13 -8.22 -10.13
N ALA A 30 -2.09 -8.99 -9.84
CA ALA A 30 -2.19 -10.34 -9.29
C ALA A 30 -2.44 -10.38 -7.77
N LEU A 31 -2.31 -9.26 -7.06
CA LEU A 31 -2.51 -9.18 -5.61
C LEU A 31 -3.95 -8.78 -5.28
N SER A 32 -4.62 -9.63 -4.52
CA SER A 32 -5.92 -9.36 -3.90
C SER A 32 -5.78 -8.47 -2.66
N MET A 33 -6.88 -7.86 -2.21
CA MET A 33 -6.91 -7.11 -0.94
C MET A 33 -6.44 -7.95 0.25
N ASP A 34 -6.87 -9.22 0.34
CA ASP A 34 -6.43 -10.13 1.42
C ASP A 34 -4.91 -10.35 1.41
N GLU A 35 -4.31 -10.54 0.24
CA GLU A 35 -2.85 -10.67 0.09
C GLU A 35 -2.14 -9.38 0.51
N CYS A 36 -2.68 -8.21 0.14
CA CYS A 36 -2.17 -6.93 0.59
C CYS A 36 -2.22 -6.80 2.13
N VAL A 37 -3.34 -7.20 2.77
CA VAL A 37 -3.47 -7.18 4.23
C VAL A 37 -2.46 -8.10 4.91
N ILE A 38 -2.30 -9.33 4.41
CA ILE A 38 -1.30 -10.29 4.90
C ILE A 38 0.10 -9.69 4.79
N ARG A 39 0.43 -9.09 3.64
CA ARG A 39 1.74 -8.50 3.39
C ARG A 39 2.02 -7.31 4.30
N LEU A 40 1.06 -6.39 4.42
CA LEU A 40 1.13 -5.27 5.35
C LEU A 40 1.38 -5.75 6.78
N GLY A 41 0.80 -6.88 7.18
CA GLY A 41 1.04 -7.50 8.50
C GLY A 41 2.51 -7.84 8.80
N PHE A 42 3.39 -7.93 7.80
CA PHE A 42 4.83 -8.08 8.01
C PHE A 42 5.57 -6.75 8.22
N LEU A 43 4.92 -5.62 8.01
CA LEU A 43 5.48 -4.30 8.26
C LEU A 43 5.35 -3.97 9.75
N GLU A 44 6.46 -4.02 10.48
CA GLU A 44 6.50 -3.71 11.91
C GLU A 44 5.96 -2.29 12.16
N GLY A 45 4.98 -2.17 13.05
CA GLY A 45 4.34 -0.89 13.37
C GLY A 45 3.15 -0.52 12.48
N VAL A 46 2.73 -1.40 11.55
CA VAL A 46 1.43 -1.25 10.90
C VAL A 46 0.31 -1.54 11.90
N ASN A 47 -0.79 -0.80 11.80
CA ASN A 47 -2.01 -1.06 12.52
C ASN A 47 -3.18 -1.07 11.54
N ILE A 48 -3.76 -2.25 11.26
CA ILE A 48 -4.97 -2.36 10.45
C ILE A 48 -6.15 -1.89 11.30
N VAL A 49 -6.79 -0.80 10.89
CA VAL A 49 -7.86 -0.14 11.66
C VAL A 49 -9.21 -0.75 11.34
N SER A 50 -9.53 -0.88 10.06
CA SER A 50 -10.83 -1.42 9.62
C SER A 50 -10.81 -1.87 8.18
N MET A 51 -11.70 -2.81 7.85
CA MET A 51 -12.04 -3.18 6.48
C MET A 51 -13.53 -2.91 6.27
N VAL A 52 -13.84 -2.03 5.33
CA VAL A 52 -15.17 -1.49 5.09
C VAL A 52 -15.65 -1.94 3.72
N PRO A 53 -16.74 -2.73 3.63
CA PRO A 53 -17.36 -3.03 2.34
C PRO A 53 -17.96 -1.75 1.74
N ALA A 54 -17.81 -1.57 0.43
CA ALA A 54 -18.41 -0.45 -0.30
C ALA A 54 -19.30 -0.96 -1.44
N GLU A 55 -20.03 -0.04 -2.07
CA GLU A 55 -20.87 -0.35 -3.24
C GLU A 55 -20.03 -0.94 -4.39
N ILE A 56 -18.77 -0.50 -4.51
CA ILE A 56 -17.79 -1.01 -5.46
C ILE A 56 -16.51 -1.35 -4.70
N GLY A 57 -16.16 -2.65 -4.66
CA GLY A 57 -14.98 -3.15 -3.97
C GLY A 57 -15.08 -3.05 -2.45
N GLN A 58 -13.94 -2.80 -1.82
CA GLN A 58 -13.77 -2.73 -0.37
C GLN A 58 -12.64 -1.74 -0.04
N TRP A 59 -12.76 -1.10 1.12
CA TRP A 59 -11.79 -0.16 1.64
C TRP A 59 -11.08 -0.74 2.84
N LEU A 60 -9.77 -0.74 2.80
CA LEU A 60 -8.90 -0.99 3.94
C LEU A 60 -8.48 0.36 4.52
N VAL A 61 -8.57 0.52 5.83
CA VAL A 61 -8.02 1.67 6.56
C VAL A 61 -6.94 1.14 7.50
N PHE A 62 -5.76 1.76 7.46
CA PHE A 62 -4.63 1.37 8.30
C PHE A 62 -3.76 2.57 8.66
N GLN A 63 -2.91 2.39 9.65
CA GLN A 63 -1.96 3.39 10.11
C GLN A 63 -0.55 2.82 10.10
N PHE A 64 0.45 3.66 9.82
CA PHE A 64 1.85 3.28 9.86
C PHE A 64 2.73 4.51 10.15
N GLU A 65 3.68 4.37 11.08
CA GLU A 65 4.59 5.45 11.52
C GLU A 65 3.89 6.78 11.87
N GLY A 66 2.65 6.72 12.38
CA GLY A 66 1.86 7.89 12.78
C GLY A 66 1.03 8.53 11.65
N TYR A 67 1.06 7.99 10.44
CA TYR A 67 0.26 8.44 9.30
C TYR A 67 -0.91 7.49 9.03
N ALA A 68 -1.99 8.04 8.48
CA ALA A 68 -3.18 7.30 8.09
C ALA A 68 -3.18 7.02 6.57
N PHE A 69 -3.63 5.82 6.23
CA PHE A 69 -3.67 5.33 4.87
C PHE A 69 -4.97 4.59 4.61
N SER A 70 -5.34 4.58 3.34
CA SER A 70 -6.43 3.79 2.84
C SER A 70 -6.01 3.00 1.60
N ALA A 71 -6.61 1.83 1.40
CA ALA A 71 -6.49 1.10 0.15
C ALA A 71 -7.86 0.66 -0.35
N SER A 72 -8.06 0.66 -1.66
CA SER A 72 -9.34 0.33 -2.27
C SER A 72 -9.14 -0.56 -3.49
N ASN A 73 -10.06 -1.48 -3.75
CA ASN A 73 -10.01 -2.40 -4.89
C ASN A 73 -11.26 -2.39 -5.78
N PRO A 74 -11.69 -1.22 -6.29
CA PRO A 74 -12.97 -1.09 -6.98
C PRO A 74 -13.08 -1.96 -8.24
N PHE A 75 -11.95 -2.26 -8.89
CA PHE A 75 -11.88 -3.07 -10.11
C PHE A 75 -11.05 -4.35 -9.94
N GLY A 76 -10.83 -4.78 -8.69
CA GLY A 76 -10.00 -5.95 -8.35
C GLY A 76 -8.51 -5.63 -8.15
N GLU A 77 -8.00 -4.55 -8.75
CA GLU A 77 -6.66 -4.02 -8.48
C GLU A 77 -6.67 -3.15 -7.23
N VAL A 78 -5.67 -3.34 -6.34
CA VAL A 78 -5.60 -2.60 -5.07
C VAL A 78 -4.81 -1.30 -5.26
N TRP A 79 -5.44 -0.17 -4.95
CA TRP A 79 -4.84 1.16 -4.99
C TRP A 79 -4.64 1.71 -3.59
N PHE A 80 -3.48 2.33 -3.34
CA PHE A 80 -3.09 2.83 -2.02
C PHE A 80 -3.04 4.35 -1.99
N PHE A 81 -3.65 4.91 -0.95
CA PHE A 81 -3.81 6.34 -0.73
C PHE A 81 -3.25 6.72 0.64
N ALA A 82 -2.56 7.85 0.69
CA ALA A 82 -2.19 8.50 1.93
C ALA A 82 -3.21 9.60 2.20
N ASP A 83 -3.83 9.57 3.38
CA ASP A 83 -4.83 10.58 3.74
C ASP A 83 -4.20 11.99 3.80
N ASP A 84 -2.95 12.07 4.28
CA ASP A 84 -2.15 13.29 4.25
C ASP A 84 -1.26 13.33 2.99
N PRO A 85 -1.42 14.33 2.09
CA PRO A 85 -0.64 14.40 0.85
C PRO A 85 0.83 14.74 1.08
N GLU A 86 1.17 15.32 2.23
CA GLU A 86 2.53 15.67 2.65
C GLU A 86 3.28 14.49 3.28
N THR A 87 2.65 13.31 3.37
CA THR A 87 3.28 12.08 3.89
C THR A 87 4.64 11.84 3.22
N PRO A 88 5.72 11.68 4.01
CA PRO A 88 7.07 11.51 3.49
C PRO A 88 7.19 10.31 2.54
N GLU A 89 7.90 10.51 1.42
CA GLU A 89 8.06 9.46 0.40
C GLU A 89 8.73 8.19 0.93
N GLY A 90 9.62 8.31 1.93
CA GLY A 90 10.25 7.15 2.57
C GLY A 90 9.24 6.23 3.25
N ILE A 91 8.15 6.77 3.81
CA ILE A 91 7.07 5.98 4.43
C ILE A 91 6.26 5.27 3.34
N LEU A 92 5.91 6.02 2.29
CA LEU A 92 5.17 5.48 1.13
C LEU A 92 5.94 4.33 0.43
N GLN A 93 7.26 4.49 0.28
CA GLN A 93 8.13 3.46 -0.29
C GLN A 93 8.20 2.20 0.58
N LYS A 94 8.28 2.34 1.92
CA LYS A 94 8.26 1.18 2.84
C LYS A 94 6.99 0.35 2.65
N ILE A 95 5.83 1.01 2.55
CA ILE A 95 4.54 0.36 2.31
C ILE A 95 4.56 -0.36 0.96
N ALA A 96 4.93 0.34 -0.12
CA ALA A 96 4.98 -0.24 -1.47
C ALA A 96 5.93 -1.46 -1.53
N LEU A 97 7.13 -1.34 -0.99
CA LEU A 97 8.13 -2.42 -0.93
C LEU A 97 7.64 -3.63 -0.13
N CYS A 98 6.95 -3.39 0.99
CA CYS A 98 6.34 -4.45 1.78
C CYS A 98 5.26 -5.20 0.99
N VAL A 99 4.40 -4.47 0.28
CA VAL A 99 3.31 -5.06 -0.52
C VAL A 99 3.84 -5.82 -1.74
N VAL A 100 4.87 -5.35 -2.44
CA VAL A 100 5.44 -6.10 -3.58
C VAL A 100 6.44 -7.17 -3.18
N GLY A 101 6.99 -7.08 -1.97
CA GLY A 101 8.01 -7.99 -1.48
C GLY A 101 7.55 -9.45 -1.48
N PRO A 102 8.47 -10.41 -1.60
CA PRO A 102 8.12 -11.81 -1.48
C PRO A 102 7.52 -12.05 -0.09
N THR A 103 6.32 -12.62 -0.04
CA THR A 103 5.81 -13.25 1.18
C THR A 103 6.81 -14.32 1.58
N LYS A 104 7.39 -14.21 2.78
CA LYS A 104 8.23 -15.29 3.31
C LYS A 104 7.33 -16.51 3.49
N ALA A 105 7.33 -17.40 2.50
CA ALA A 105 6.76 -18.72 2.62
C ALA A 105 7.43 -19.40 3.82
N SER A 106 6.65 -19.65 4.87
CA SER A 106 7.07 -20.49 6.00
C SER A 106 6.82 -21.96 5.65
#